data_AF-A0A2T6F438-F1
#
_entry.id   AF-A0A2T6F438-F1
#
_cell.length_a   1.000
_cell.length_b   1.000
_cell.length_c   1.000
_cell.angle_alpha   90.00
_cell.angle_beta   90.00
_cell.angle_gamma   90.00
#
_symmetry.space_group_name_H-M   'P 1'
#
loop_
_entity.id
_entity.type
_entity.pdbx_description
1 polymer ?
#
loop_
_entity_poly.entity_id
_entity_poly.type
_entity_poly.pdbx_seq_one_letter_code
_entity_poly.pdbx_strand_id
1 'polypeptide(L)'
;MNIQKLMISAALVAVTTATAGAAMAEARYPVDAPFVSTKTRAEVVAQLTQAGDQGRLNYANSAYPVLQTPVSTKTRAEVKQELAIAEASGELDNIRHNGGN
;
A
#
# COMPACT_ATOMS: atom_id res chain seq x y z
N MET A 1 -30.74 -28.39 29.66
CA MET A 1 -32.13 -27.87 29.58
C MET A 1 -32.06 -26.40 30.07
N ASN A 2 -32.20 -25.31 29.31
CA ASN A 2 -32.94 -25.07 28.06
C ASN A 2 -32.52 -23.79 27.30
N ILE A 3 -32.28 -24.00 26.01
CA ILE A 3 -32.11 -23.10 24.84
C ILE A 3 -33.36 -22.25 24.49
N GLN A 4 -34.20 -21.88 25.45
CA GLN A 4 -35.55 -21.37 25.19
C GLN A 4 -35.75 -19.84 25.18
N LYS A 5 -34.73 -19.02 24.98
CA LYS A 5 -34.92 -17.56 24.81
C LYS A 5 -34.27 -16.96 23.56
N LEU A 6 -34.06 -17.79 22.54
CA LEU A 6 -33.76 -17.34 21.19
C LEU A 6 -35.10 -17.08 20.45
N MET A 7 -35.21 -15.89 19.83
CA MET A 7 -36.22 -15.45 18.85
C MET A 7 -37.58 -14.96 19.36
N ILE A 8 -37.78 -13.64 19.58
CA ILE A 8 -39.07 -12.95 19.33
C ILE A 8 -38.83 -11.47 18.93
N SER A 9 -38.93 -11.23 17.61
CA SER A 9 -39.58 -10.11 16.89
C SER A 9 -39.22 -8.63 17.11
N ALA A 10 -38.87 -8.01 15.97
CA ALA A 10 -39.52 -6.85 15.33
C ALA A 10 -39.51 -5.47 16.03
N ALA A 11 -38.77 -4.53 15.45
CA ALA A 11 -39.16 -3.13 15.41
C ALA A 11 -38.78 -2.53 14.05
N LEU A 12 -39.80 -2.42 13.20
CA LEU A 12 -39.89 -1.59 12.02
C LEU A 12 -39.50 -0.14 12.38
N VAL A 13 -38.45 0.41 11.78
CA VAL A 13 -38.12 1.84 11.92
C VAL A 13 -38.30 2.55 10.59
N ALA A 14 -39.44 3.24 10.51
CA ALA A 14 -39.76 4.46 9.78
C ALA A 14 -38.99 4.77 8.48
N VAL A 15 -39.70 4.64 7.36
CA VAL A 15 -39.37 5.32 6.10
C VAL A 15 -39.61 6.83 6.29
N THR A 16 -38.54 7.62 6.39
CA THR A 16 -38.61 9.07 6.43
C THR A 16 -38.59 9.63 5.02
N THR A 17 -39.65 10.37 4.65
CA THR A 17 -39.78 11.07 3.39
C THR A 17 -38.75 12.20 3.27
N ALA A 18 -38.11 12.30 2.10
CA ALA A 18 -37.08 13.26 1.78
C ALA A 18 -37.67 14.64 1.46
N THR A 19 -37.24 15.68 2.18
CA THR A 19 -37.34 17.07 1.74
C THR A 19 -35.99 17.49 1.15
N ALA A 20 -35.90 17.49 -0.18
CA ALA A 20 -34.79 18.08 -0.91
C ALA A 20 -34.99 19.60 -0.98
N GLY A 21 -34.05 20.40 -0.46
CA GLY A 21 -34.12 21.86 -0.55
C GLY A 21 -32.93 22.59 0.04
N ALA A 22 -32.01 23.00 -0.84
CA ALA A 22 -31.06 24.11 -0.74
C ALA A 22 -30.04 24.15 0.43
N ALA A 23 -28.78 23.77 0.15
CA ALA A 23 -27.55 24.49 0.49
C ALA A 23 -26.31 23.69 0.07
N MET A 24 -25.87 23.83 -1.19
CA MET A 24 -24.52 23.37 -1.58
C MET A 24 -23.54 24.50 -1.25
N ALA A 25 -23.22 24.67 0.03
CA ALA A 25 -22.03 25.43 0.41
C ALA A 25 -20.80 24.58 0.03
N GLU A 26 -19.77 25.21 -0.57
CA GLU A 26 -18.44 24.61 -0.75
C GLU A 26 -18.01 24.01 0.60
N ALA A 27 -18.01 22.68 0.70
CA ALA A 27 -17.63 22.00 1.92
C ALA A 27 -16.14 22.30 2.16
N ARG A 28 -15.83 22.96 3.28
CA ARG A 28 -14.44 23.12 3.71
C ARG A 28 -13.83 21.71 3.80
N TYR A 29 -12.63 21.55 3.25
CA TYR A 29 -11.89 20.30 3.40
C TYR A 29 -11.82 19.96 4.90
N PRO A 30 -12.29 18.78 5.33
CA PRO A 30 -12.25 18.43 6.73
C PRO A 30 -10.81 18.38 7.20
N VAL A 31 -10.56 18.94 8.39
CA VAL A 31 -9.31 18.67 9.12
C VAL A 31 -9.36 17.22 9.56
N ASP A 32 -8.31 16.45 9.24
CA ASP A 32 -8.19 15.07 9.68
C ASP A 32 -8.19 15.00 11.21
N ALA A 33 -9.17 14.29 11.76
CA ALA A 33 -9.20 14.00 13.18
C ALA A 33 -8.20 12.88 13.50
N PRO A 34 -7.47 12.95 14.63
CA PRO A 34 -6.60 11.86 15.04
C PRO A 34 -7.43 10.60 15.30
N PHE A 35 -7.08 9.51 14.62
CA PHE A 35 -7.68 8.21 14.85
C PHE A 35 -6.92 7.45 15.94
N VAL A 36 -7.67 6.88 16.89
CA VAL A 36 -7.16 5.91 17.85
C VAL A 36 -7.93 4.60 17.72
N SER A 37 -7.21 3.49 17.69
CA SER A 37 -7.83 2.16 17.67
C SER A 37 -8.54 1.90 19.00
N THR A 38 -9.77 1.39 18.93
CA THR A 38 -10.50 0.86 20.09
C THR A 38 -10.20 -0.62 20.35
N LYS A 39 -9.50 -1.29 19.43
CA LYS A 39 -9.12 -2.70 19.54
C LYS A 39 -7.77 -2.85 20.21
N THR A 40 -7.68 -3.85 21.08
CA THR A 40 -6.43 -4.35 21.62
C THR A 40 -5.58 -5.01 20.54
N ARG A 41 -4.28 -5.17 20.81
CA ARG A 41 -3.37 -5.85 19.87
C ARG A 41 -3.80 -7.29 19.60
N ALA A 42 -4.27 -8.00 20.64
CA ALA A 42 -4.72 -9.38 20.50
C ALA A 42 -5.92 -9.50 19.56
N GLU A 43 -6.90 -8.60 19.67
CA GLU A 43 -8.09 -8.61 18.81
C GLU A 43 -7.77 -8.30 17.35
N VAL A 44 -6.80 -7.41 17.11
CA VAL A 44 -6.32 -7.11 15.76
C VAL A 44 -5.67 -8.33 15.13
N VAL A 45 -4.82 -9.05 15.89
CA VAL A 45 -4.18 -10.28 15.42
C VAL A 45 -5.21 -11.34 15.11
N ALA A 46 -6.20 -11.55 15.99
CA ALA A 46 -7.26 -12.53 15.76
C ALA A 46 -8.07 -12.23 14.49
N GLN A 47 -8.45 -10.97 14.27
CA GLN A 47 -9.16 -10.56 13.06
C GLN A 47 -8.31 -10.70 11.79
N LEU A 48 -7.01 -10.42 11.88
CA LEU A 48 -6.10 -10.59 10.75
C LEU A 48 -5.96 -12.06 10.35
N THR A 49 -5.76 -12.96 11.32
CA THR A 49 -5.72 -14.41 11.08
C THR A 49 -7.03 -14.89 10.45
N GLN A 50 -8.17 -14.53 11.05
CA GLN A 50 -9.48 -14.90 10.52
C GLN A 50 -9.68 -14.40 9.07
N ALA A 51 -9.31 -13.16 8.77
CA ALA A 51 -9.43 -12.60 7.42
C ALA A 51 -8.50 -13.32 6.42
N GLY A 52 -7.31 -13.74 6.87
CA GLY A 52 -6.39 -14.58 6.12
C GLY A 52 -6.99 -15.95 5.78
N ASP A 53 -7.52 -16.65 6.78
CA ASP A 53 -8.17 -17.96 6.62
C ASP A 53 -9.38 -17.89 5.69
N GLN A 54 -10.09 -16.75 5.70
CA GLN A 54 -11.26 -16.50 4.86
C GLN A 54 -10.89 -16.00 3.44
N GLY A 55 -9.60 -15.83 3.13
CA GLY A 55 -9.14 -15.32 1.84
C GLY A 55 -9.60 -13.87 1.56
N ARG A 56 -9.93 -13.10 2.59
CA ARG A 56 -10.45 -11.72 2.47
C ARG A 56 -9.36 -10.66 2.47
N LEU A 57 -8.10 -11.07 2.65
CA LEU A 57 -6.97 -10.15 2.59
C LEU A 57 -6.73 -9.71 1.14
N ASN A 58 -6.92 -8.42 0.89
CA ASN A 58 -6.59 -7.82 -0.40
C ASN A 58 -5.08 -7.61 -0.48
N TYR A 59 -4.36 -8.62 -0.97
CA TYR A 59 -2.92 -8.53 -1.27
C TYR A 59 -2.61 -7.72 -2.54
N ALA A 60 -3.64 -7.32 -3.30
CA ALA A 60 -3.48 -6.79 -4.67
C ALA A 60 -3.22 -5.28 -4.74
N ASN A 61 -3.34 -4.52 -3.64
CA ASN A 61 -3.22 -3.05 -3.71
C ASN A 61 -1.77 -2.51 -3.64
N SER A 62 -0.79 -3.37 -3.92
CA SER A 62 0.58 -2.96 -4.22
C SER A 62 0.95 -3.59 -5.55
N ALA A 63 0.24 -3.20 -6.60
CA ALA A 63 0.66 -3.37 -7.99
C ALA A 63 1.90 -2.49 -8.25
N TYR A 64 2.96 -2.70 -7.47
CA TYR A 64 4.29 -2.29 -7.89
C TYR A 64 4.61 -3.14 -9.11
N PRO A 65 5.07 -2.52 -10.21
CA PRO A 65 5.52 -3.30 -11.34
C PRO A 65 6.61 -4.24 -10.84
N VAL A 66 6.49 -5.52 -11.19
CA VAL A 66 7.63 -6.44 -11.09
C VAL A 66 8.67 -5.90 -12.06
N LEU A 67 9.66 -5.18 -11.53
CA LEU A 67 10.79 -4.72 -12.32
C LEU A 67 11.57 -5.96 -12.73
N GLN A 68 11.78 -6.13 -14.03
CA GLN A 68 12.65 -7.18 -14.52
C GLN A 68 14.06 -6.93 -13.99
N THR A 69 14.70 -7.97 -13.49
CA THR A 69 16.12 -7.88 -13.11
C THR A 69 16.92 -7.51 -14.36
N PRO A 70 17.65 -6.39 -14.38
CA PRO A 70 18.49 -6.05 -15.52
C PRO A 70 19.55 -7.13 -15.68
N VAL A 71 19.57 -7.78 -16.86
CA VAL A 71 20.61 -8.74 -17.21
C VAL A 71 21.76 -8.00 -17.88
N SER A 72 22.96 -8.17 -17.35
CA SER A 72 24.17 -7.66 -18.00
C SER A 72 24.45 -8.49 -19.25
N THR A 73 24.83 -7.84 -20.35
CA THR A 73 25.36 -8.52 -21.55
C THR A 73 26.83 -8.88 -21.40
N LYS A 74 27.51 -8.36 -20.36
CA LYS A 74 28.93 -8.58 -20.07
C LYS A 74 29.14 -9.39 -18.79
N THR A 75 30.11 -10.28 -18.85
CA THR A 75 30.67 -10.99 -17.71
C THR A 75 31.48 -10.03 -16.83
N ARG A 76 31.71 -10.43 -15.57
CA ARG A 76 32.56 -9.66 -14.65
C ARG A 76 34.02 -9.59 -15.10
N ALA A 77 34.50 -10.56 -15.88
CA ALA A 77 35.85 -10.54 -16.44
C ALA A 77 35.99 -9.45 -17.52
N GLU A 78 35.03 -9.37 -18.44
CA GLU A 78 34.99 -8.35 -19.49
C GLU A 78 34.90 -6.94 -18.92
N VAL A 79 34.04 -6.74 -17.90
CA VAL A 79 33.93 -5.44 -17.22
C VAL A 79 35.26 -5.03 -16.56
N LYS A 80 35.99 -5.97 -15.97
CA LYS A 80 37.30 -5.67 -15.37
C LYS A 80 38.35 -5.33 -16.41
N GLN A 81 38.32 -6.00 -17.56
CA GLN A 81 39.23 -5.71 -18.67
C GLN A 81 38.98 -4.31 -19.23
N GLU A 82 37.71 -3.95 -19.43
CA GLU A 82 37.33 -2.61 -19.90
C GLU A 82 37.72 -1.53 -18.91
N LEU A 83 37.52 -1.78 -17.61
CA LEU A 83 37.98 -0.87 -16.57
C LEU A 83 39.50 -0.65 -16.65
N ALA A 84 40.29 -1.71 -16.76
CA ALA A 84 41.74 -1.60 -16.87
C ALA A 84 42.20 -0.84 -18.13
N ILE A 85 41.48 -1.01 -19.25
CA ILE A 85 41.73 -0.25 -20.48
C ILE A 85 41.42 1.24 -20.28
N ALA A 86 40.28 1.56 -19.67
CA ALA A 86 39.87 2.94 -19.39
C ALA A 86 40.79 3.66 -18.39
N GLU A 87 41.34 2.92 -17.41
CA GLU A 87 42.36 3.41 -16.50
C GLU A 87 43.67 3.72 -17.24
N ALA A 88 44.11 2.82 -18.12
CA ALA A 88 45.34 2.98 -18.89
C ALA A 88 45.26 4.08 -19.97
N SER A 89 44.06 4.30 -20.54
CA SER A 89 43.84 5.35 -21.54
C SER A 89 43.63 6.75 -20.94
N GLY A 90 43.50 6.86 -19.61
CA GLY A 90 43.18 8.12 -18.93
C GLY A 90 41.72 8.58 -19.14
N GLU A 91 40.87 7.75 -19.75
CA GLU A 91 39.49 8.09 -20.07
C GLU A 91 38.63 8.32 -18.82
N LEU A 92 38.94 7.63 -17.73
CA LEU A 92 38.27 7.85 -16.43
C LEU A 92 38.48 9.26 -15.87
N ASP A 93 39.62 9.89 -16.18
CA ASP A 93 39.92 11.24 -15.70
C ASP A 93 39.03 12.28 -16.41
N ASN A 94 38.82 12.11 -17.72
CA ASN A 94 37.90 12.95 -18.50
C ASN A 94 36.45 12.85 -18.00
N ILE A 95 36.01 11.65 -17.60
CA ILE A 95 34.66 11.43 -17.04
C ILE A 95 34.53 12.11 -15.67
N ARG A 96 35.55 12.03 -14.80
CA ARG A 96 35.56 12.71 -13.50
C ARG A 96 35.50 14.23 -13.63
N HIS A 97 36.22 14.80 -14.60
CA HIS A 97 36.26 16.24 -14.81
C HIS A 97 35.00 16.80 -15.49
N ASN A 98 34.32 16.01 -16.33
CA ASN A 98 33.09 16.43 -17.04
C ASN A 98 31.78 16.12 -16.28
N GLY A 99 31.84 15.32 -15.22
CA GLY A 99 30.68 14.96 -14.38
C GLY A 99 30.29 16.01 -13.33
N GLY A 100 31.01 17.13 -13.26
CA GLY A 100 30.72 18.25 -12.36
C GLY A 100 30.04 19.40 -13.10
N ASN A 101 28.74 19.28 -13.35
CA ASN A 101 27.82 20.41 -13.55
C ASN A 101 26.60 20.21 -12.65
#